data_AF-A0AAU9ED27-F1
#
_entry.id   AF-A0AAU9ED27-F1
#
_cell.length_a   1.000
_cell.length_b   1.000
_cell.length_c   1.000
_cell.angle_alpha   90.00
_cell.angle_beta   90.00
_cell.angle_gamma   90.00
#
_symmetry.space_group_name_H-M   'P 1'
#
loop_
_entity.id
_entity.type
_entity.pdbx_description
1 polymer ?
#
loop_
_entity_poly.entity_id
_entity_poly.type
_entity_poly.pdbx_seq_one_letter_code
_entity_poly.pdbx_strand_id
1 'polypeptide(L)'
;MRRLRGLISSEAIALVSAICIVLILLGAHYQRQIDDMDQQALKVAQQVYEILTPPPSAQAAPTDQTSPAAPVAPAQNPGEILAKELKAPAPIEVKVLDNHPQAWKVLVWHPQGVVHYLVTPQGVTQKVR
;
A
#
# COMPACT_ATOMS: atom_id res chain seq x y z
N MET A 1 -34.41 1.15 55.07
CA MET A 1 -33.80 0.61 53.83
C MET A 1 -33.94 1.65 52.73
N ARG A 2 -32.79 2.17 52.27
CA ARG A 2 -32.64 3.38 51.46
C ARG A 2 -33.21 3.21 50.05
N ARG A 3 -34.23 4.01 49.71
CA ARG A 3 -34.72 4.23 48.34
C ARG A 3 -33.70 5.13 47.61
N LEU A 4 -32.67 4.55 47.01
CA LEU A 4 -31.63 5.28 46.25
C LEU A 4 -31.44 4.71 44.83
N ARG A 5 -32.41 3.96 44.31
CA ARG A 5 -32.34 3.26 43.01
C ARG A 5 -33.18 3.88 41.88
N GLY A 6 -33.78 5.05 42.09
CA GLY A 6 -34.88 5.52 41.24
C GLY A 6 -34.58 6.62 40.22
N LEU A 7 -33.39 7.22 40.18
CA LEU A 7 -33.12 8.39 39.32
C LEU A 7 -31.68 8.35 38.79
N ILE A 8 -31.33 7.32 38.01
CA ILE A 8 -30.36 7.57 36.95
C ILE A 8 -31.11 8.50 35.99
N SER A 9 -30.87 9.81 36.12
CA SER A 9 -31.54 10.85 35.34
C SER A 9 -31.52 10.45 33.87
N SER A 10 -32.66 10.51 33.18
CA SER A 10 -32.74 10.26 31.73
C SER A 10 -31.71 11.07 30.94
N GLU A 11 -31.35 12.23 31.47
CA GLU A 11 -30.28 13.10 31.00
C GLU A 11 -28.89 12.43 31.05
N ALA A 12 -28.58 11.68 32.11
CA ALA A 12 -27.30 10.97 32.24
C ALA A 12 -27.19 9.83 31.22
N ILE A 13 -28.28 9.11 30.94
CA ILE A 13 -28.30 8.06 29.90
C ILE A 13 -28.17 8.69 28.51
N ALA A 14 -28.81 9.83 28.26
CA ALA A 14 -28.70 10.57 27.01
C ALA A 14 -27.28 11.11 26.78
N LEU A 15 -26.59 11.59 27.82
CA LEU A 15 -25.20 12.03 27.72
C LEU A 15 -24.26 10.85 27.43
N VAL A 16 -24.44 9.72 28.11
CA VAL A 16 -23.62 8.52 27.87
C VAL A 16 -23.84 8.02 26.44
N SER A 17 -25.09 7.98 25.95
CA SER A 17 -25.37 7.55 24.58
C SER A 17 -24.77 8.52 23.55
N ALA A 18 -24.89 9.83 23.77
CA ALA A 18 -24.28 10.84 22.91
C ALA A 18 -22.75 10.69 22.84
N ILE A 19 -22.09 10.47 23.98
CA ILE A 19 -20.63 10.23 24.03
C ILE A 19 -20.26 8.97 23.26
N CYS A 20 -20.99 7.86 23.47
CA CYS A 20 -20.75 6.62 22.73
C CYS A 20 -20.89 6.79 21.21
N ILE A 21 -21.91 7.53 20.75
CA ILE A 21 -22.11 7.83 19.32
C ILE A 21 -20.91 8.62 18.77
N VAL A 22 -20.48 9.67 19.49
CA VAL A 22 -19.32 10.48 19.07
C VAL A 22 -18.06 9.64 18.98
N LEU A 23 -17.81 8.75 19.95
CA LEU A 23 -16.64 7.87 19.93
C LEU A 23 -16.65 6.89 18.75
N ILE A 24 -17.81 6.31 18.42
CA ILE A 24 -17.97 5.44 17.25
C ILE A 24 -17.69 6.21 15.97
N LEU A 25 -18.23 7.43 15.83
CA LEU A 25 -18.01 8.26 14.66
C LEU A 25 -16.55 8.68 14.51
N LEU A 26 -15.88 9.04 15.61
CA LEU A 26 -14.45 9.34 15.60
C LEU A 26 -13.64 8.14 15.15
N GLY A 27 -13.89 6.96 15.75
CA GLY A 27 -13.20 5.73 15.38
C GLY A 27 -13.38 5.40 13.89
N ALA A 28 -14.61 5.49 13.39
CA ALA A 28 -14.91 5.25 11.98
C ALA A 28 -14.24 6.28 11.04
N HIS A 29 -14.15 7.54 11.47
CA HIS A 29 -13.47 8.58 10.69
C HIS A 29 -11.98 8.30 10.56
N TYR A 30 -11.30 8.00 11.67
CA TYR A 30 -9.87 7.68 11.65
C TYR A 30 -9.58 6.40 10.87
N GLN A 31 -10.42 5.37 11.02
CA GLN A 31 -10.26 4.12 10.28
C GLN A 31 -10.32 4.37 8.76
N ARG A 32 -11.32 5.12 8.29
CA ARG A 32 -11.43 5.49 6.86
C ARG A 32 -10.23 6.29 6.38
N GLN A 33 -9.76 7.23 7.19
CA GLN A 33 -8.60 8.04 6.82
C GLN A 33 -7.34 7.16 6.64
N ILE A 34 -7.11 6.18 7.52
CA ILE A 34 -6.00 5.23 7.39
C ILE A 34 -6.18 4.36 6.15
N ASP A 35 -7.39 3.82 5.92
CA ASP A 35 -7.69 2.98 4.78
C ASP A 35 -7.45 3.73 3.45
N ASP A 36 -7.83 5.00 3.35
CA ASP A 36 -7.59 5.85 2.18
C ASP A 36 -6.08 6.03 1.90
N MET A 37 -5.29 6.21 2.97
CA MET A 37 -3.83 6.37 2.86
C MET A 37 -3.16 5.07 2.41
N ASP A 38 -3.60 3.93 2.95
CA ASP A 38 -3.11 2.60 2.58
C ASP A 38 -3.51 2.27 1.12
N GLN A 39 -4.72 2.64 0.69
CA GLN A 39 -5.13 2.51 -0.72
C GLN A 39 -4.27 3.37 -1.65
N GLN A 40 -3.87 4.56 -1.23
CA GLN A 40 -2.96 5.40 -2.01
C GLN A 40 -1.59 4.74 -2.17
N ALA A 41 -1.05 4.16 -1.09
CA ALA A 41 0.19 3.39 -1.13
C ALA A 41 0.07 2.14 -2.02
N LEU A 42 -1.06 1.44 -2.01
CA LEU A 42 -1.33 0.30 -2.91
C LEU A 42 -1.31 0.73 -4.38
N LYS A 43 -1.96 1.84 -4.73
CA LYS A 43 -1.98 2.36 -6.10
C LYS A 43 -0.57 2.66 -6.60
N VAL A 44 0.26 3.29 -5.76
CA VAL A 44 1.67 3.53 -6.10
C VAL A 44 2.43 2.22 -6.23
N ALA A 45 2.23 1.26 -5.32
CA ALA A 45 2.85 -0.06 -5.41
C ALA A 45 2.51 -0.79 -6.72
N GLN A 46 1.27 -0.67 -7.20
CA GLN A 46 0.84 -1.19 -8.50
C GLN A 46 1.51 -0.45 -9.66
N GLN A 47 1.60 0.88 -9.60
CA GLN A 47 2.34 1.67 -10.61
C GLN A 47 3.81 1.25 -10.67
N VAL A 48 4.46 1.06 -9.52
CA VAL A 48 5.84 0.55 -9.44
C VAL A 48 5.95 -0.82 -10.09
N TYR A 49 4.99 -1.71 -9.83
CA TYR A 49 4.95 -3.04 -10.45
C TYR A 49 4.84 -2.93 -11.97
N GLU A 50 3.94 -2.12 -12.51
CA GLU A 50 3.76 -1.93 -13.95
C GLU A 50 4.99 -1.32 -14.64
N ILE A 51 5.67 -0.36 -13.98
CA ILE A 51 6.89 0.27 -14.51
C ILE A 51 8.06 -0.72 -14.55
N LEU A 52 8.16 -1.60 -13.56
CA LEU A 52 9.28 -2.54 -13.42
C LEU A 52 9.04 -3.91 -14.05
N THR A 53 7.79 -4.27 -14.34
CA THR A 53 7.45 -5.56 -14.97
C THR A 53 7.48 -5.38 -16.49
N PRO A 54 8.42 -6.01 -17.19
CA PRO A 54 8.42 -5.97 -18.66
C PRO A 54 7.16 -6.66 -19.19
N PRO A 55 6.56 -6.16 -20.29
CA PRO A 55 5.37 -6.77 -20.87
C PRO A 55 5.64 -8.23 -21.26
N PRO A 56 4.64 -9.13 -21.11
CA PRO A 56 4.79 -10.57 -21.36
C PRO A 56 5.22 -10.93 -22.80
N SER A 57 5.16 -9.98 -23.73
CA SER A 57 5.72 -10.12 -25.09
C SER A 57 7.24 -10.25 -25.14
N ALA A 58 7.97 -9.96 -24.06
CA ALA A 58 9.42 -10.19 -23.97
C ALA A 58 9.78 -11.57 -23.38
N GLN A 59 8.84 -12.27 -22.74
CA GLN A 59 9.06 -13.58 -22.11
C GLN A 59 8.42 -14.75 -22.86
N ALA A 60 7.59 -14.50 -23.87
CA ALA A 60 6.99 -15.53 -24.72
C ALA A 60 7.79 -15.73 -26.01
N ALA A 61 9.00 -16.28 -25.91
CA ALA A 61 9.59 -17.05 -26.99
C ALA A 61 10.00 -18.41 -26.42
N PRO A 62 9.20 -19.47 -26.66
CA PRO A 62 9.68 -20.83 -26.47
C PRO A 62 10.94 -20.98 -27.31
N THR A 63 11.99 -21.52 -26.70
CA THR A 63 13.21 -21.95 -27.39
C THR A 63 12.85 -22.91 -28.51
N ASP A 64 12.80 -22.40 -29.74
CA ASP A 64 13.14 -23.16 -30.92
C ASP A 64 13.66 -22.19 -32.00
N GLN A 65 14.84 -22.53 -32.54
CA GLN A 65 15.42 -22.06 -33.80
C GLN A 65 16.25 -20.74 -33.78
N THR A 66 17.57 -20.93 -33.87
CA THR A 66 18.51 -20.29 -34.82
C THR A 66 18.18 -18.86 -35.30
N SER A 67 18.70 -17.81 -34.64
CA SER A 67 19.19 -16.56 -35.27
C SER A 67 19.59 -15.48 -34.24
N PRO A 68 20.44 -14.51 -34.61
CA PRO A 68 21.43 -13.94 -33.70
C PRO A 68 20.88 -12.87 -32.75
N ALA A 69 21.27 -13.03 -31.47
CA ALA A 69 21.30 -12.05 -30.38
C ALA A 69 20.66 -10.69 -30.69
N ALA A 70 19.33 -10.60 -30.53
CA ALA A 70 18.70 -9.32 -30.26
C ALA A 70 19.18 -8.82 -28.88
N PRO A 71 19.51 -7.53 -28.72
CA PRO A 71 20.11 -7.02 -27.50
C PRO A 71 19.16 -7.28 -26.33
N VAL A 72 19.64 -8.02 -25.33
CA VAL A 72 19.03 -8.03 -23.99
C VAL A 72 18.90 -6.55 -23.62
N ALA A 73 17.66 -6.04 -23.56
CA ALA A 73 17.41 -4.69 -23.08
C ALA A 73 18.20 -4.53 -21.77
N PRO A 74 18.97 -3.43 -21.60
CA PRO A 74 19.92 -3.34 -20.50
C PRO A 74 19.16 -3.65 -19.22
N ALA A 75 19.73 -4.47 -18.34
CA ALA A 75 19.24 -4.67 -16.98
C ALA A 75 19.28 -3.30 -16.28
N GLN A 76 18.25 -2.48 -16.54
CA GLN A 76 18.15 -1.13 -16.01
C GLN A 76 17.84 -1.26 -14.53
N ASN A 77 18.60 -0.53 -13.71
CA ASN A 77 18.44 -0.56 -12.27
C ASN A 77 17.01 -0.13 -11.92
N PRO A 78 16.20 -0.97 -11.25
CA PRO A 78 14.85 -0.60 -10.82
C PRO A 78 14.80 0.78 -10.15
N GLY A 79 15.82 1.14 -9.36
CA GLY A 79 15.91 2.45 -8.72
C GLY A 79 15.99 3.65 -9.68
N GLU A 80 16.67 3.52 -10.82
CA GLU A 80 16.80 4.61 -11.81
C GLU A 80 15.53 4.80 -12.62
N ILE A 81 14.84 3.70 -12.97
CA ILE A 81 13.55 3.75 -13.68
C ILE A 81 12.49 4.37 -12.76
N LEU A 82 12.43 3.92 -11.50
CA LEU A 82 11.56 4.48 -10.48
C LEU A 82 11.78 5.99 -10.30
N ALA A 83 13.04 6.43 -10.16
CA ALA A 83 13.33 7.85 -9.98
C ALA A 83 12.95 8.71 -11.20
N LYS A 84 12.92 8.11 -12.40
CA LYS A 84 12.64 8.82 -13.65
C LYS A 84 11.16 8.84 -14.03
N GLU A 85 10.43 7.76 -13.72
CA GLU A 85 9.03 7.59 -14.14
C GLU A 85 8.01 7.69 -12.99
N LEU A 86 8.40 7.40 -11.75
CA LEU A 86 7.48 7.43 -10.63
C LEU A 86 7.29 8.86 -10.12
N LYS A 87 6.16 9.47 -10.48
CA LYS A 87 5.62 10.64 -9.77
C LYS A 87 4.82 10.17 -8.56
N ALA A 88 5.51 9.74 -7.51
CA ALA A 88 4.86 9.37 -6.26
C ALA A 88 4.20 10.61 -5.64
N PRO A 89 2.88 10.60 -5.38
CA PRO A 89 2.24 11.69 -4.66
C PRO A 89 2.79 11.70 -3.22
N ALA A 90 3.36 12.85 -2.82
CA ALA A 90 3.77 13.05 -1.44
C ALA A 90 2.56 12.82 -0.51
N PRO A 91 2.73 12.17 0.65
CA PRO A 91 3.98 11.81 1.32
C PRO A 91 4.37 10.32 1.22
N ILE A 92 4.04 9.61 0.12
CA ILE A 92 4.37 8.18 -0.02
C ILE A 92 5.88 7.96 -0.09
N GLU A 93 6.38 7.02 0.73
CA GLU A 93 7.78 6.62 0.76
C GLU A 93 7.99 5.35 -0.07
N VAL A 94 9.06 5.37 -0.87
CA VAL A 94 9.45 4.27 -1.76
C VAL A 94 10.92 3.95 -1.51
N LYS A 95 11.21 2.71 -1.10
CA LYS A 95 12.56 2.23 -0.82
C LYS A 95 12.85 0.97 -1.61
N VAL A 96 13.85 1.03 -2.47
CA VAL A 96 14.39 -0.14 -3.15
C VAL A 96 15.21 -0.94 -2.14
N LEU A 97 14.76 -2.15 -1.81
CA LEU A 97 15.43 -3.08 -0.90
C LEU A 97 16.43 -3.97 -1.64
N ASP A 98 16.06 -4.39 -2.84
CA ASP A 98 16.89 -5.24 -3.68
C ASP A 98 16.79 -4.75 -5.13
N ASN A 99 17.94 -4.54 -5.75
CA ASN A 99 18.06 -3.96 -7.09
C ASN A 99 18.44 -5.02 -8.13
N HIS A 100 18.35 -6.31 -7.79
CA HIS A 100 18.69 -7.39 -8.69
C HIS A 100 17.63 -7.55 -9.80
N PRO A 101 18.01 -7.58 -11.09
CA PRO A 101 17.05 -7.55 -12.21
C PRO A 101 16.06 -8.73 -12.26
N GLN A 102 16.42 -9.87 -11.68
CA GLN A 102 15.56 -11.06 -11.60
C GLN A 102 14.86 -11.25 -10.24
N ALA A 103 15.20 -10.44 -9.23
CA ALA A 103 14.71 -10.62 -7.85
C ALA A 103 14.51 -9.28 -7.12
N TRP A 104 14.17 -8.23 -7.87
CA TRP A 104 14.06 -6.88 -7.33
C TRP A 104 12.96 -6.81 -6.28
N LYS A 105 13.17 -5.95 -5.28
CA LYS A 105 12.25 -5.76 -4.16
C LYS A 105 12.15 -4.28 -3.85
N VAL A 106 10.93 -3.77 -3.89
CA VAL A 106 10.65 -2.36 -3.61
C VAL A 106 9.60 -2.29 -2.52
N LEU A 107 9.90 -1.58 -1.43
CA LEU A 107 8.97 -1.34 -0.35
C LEU A 107 8.31 0.03 -0.57
N VAL A 108 6.98 0.07 -0.53
CA VAL A 108 6.16 1.27 -0.71
C VAL A 108 5.24 1.40 0.49
N TRP A 109 5.22 2.56 1.15
CA TRP A 109 4.34 2.78 2.30
C TRP A 109 3.95 4.25 2.44
N HIS A 110 2.85 4.46 3.15
CA HIS A 110 2.48 5.79 3.61
C HIS A 110 2.99 6.00 5.05
N PRO A 111 3.68 7.10 5.39
CA PRO A 111 4.24 7.31 6.73
C PRO A 111 3.18 7.39 7.85
N GLN A 112 1.95 7.77 7.47
CA GLN A 112 0.78 7.78 8.35
C GLN A 112 -0.14 6.55 8.18
N GLY A 113 0.19 5.67 7.22
CA GLY A 113 -0.51 4.42 7.00
C GLY A 113 -0.03 3.34 7.95
N VAL A 114 -0.74 2.21 7.96
CA VAL A 114 -0.40 1.05 8.79
C VAL A 114 0.21 -0.06 7.93
N VAL A 115 0.06 0.02 6.61
CA VAL A 115 0.44 -1.03 5.69
C VAL A 115 1.68 -0.66 4.88
N HIS A 116 2.60 -1.61 4.78
CA HIS A 116 3.73 -1.57 3.87
C HIS A 116 3.50 -2.56 2.72
N TYR A 117 3.67 -2.10 1.48
CA TYR A 117 3.54 -2.93 0.28
C TYR A 117 4.92 -3.29 -0.25
N LEU A 118 5.21 -4.58 -0.32
CA LEU A 118 6.42 -5.11 -0.92
C LEU A 118 6.12 -5.52 -2.37
N VAL A 119 6.68 -4.78 -3.31
CA VAL A 119 6.58 -5.04 -4.75
C VAL A 119 7.75 -5.91 -5.19
N THR A 120 7.44 -6.99 -5.90
CA THR A 120 8.39 -7.96 -6.45
C THR A 120 7.98 -8.35 -7.87
N PRO A 121 8.85 -9.01 -8.67
CA PRO A 121 8.48 -9.52 -9.99
C PRO A 121 7.30 -10.51 -9.98
N GLN A 122 7.03 -11.13 -8.82
CA GLN A 122 5.94 -12.11 -8.65
C GLN A 122 4.60 -11.43 -8.31
N GLY A 123 4.63 -10.14 -7.96
CA GLY A 123 3.46 -9.37 -7.57
C GLY A 123 3.69 -8.48 -6.35
N VAL A 124 2.59 -7.89 -5.87
CA VAL A 124 2.55 -6.99 -4.70
C VAL A 124 2.10 -7.78 -3.47
N THR A 125 2.93 -7.80 -2.43
CA THR A 125 2.62 -8.43 -1.14
C THR A 125 2.36 -7.37 -0.07
N GLN A 126 1.32 -7.55 0.73
CA GLN A 126 0.97 -6.65 1.83
C GLN A 126 1.64 -7.11 3.14
N LYS A 127 2.22 -6.17 3.90
CA LYS A 127 2.71 -6.37 5.27
C LYS A 127 2.15 -5.30 6.19
N VAL A 128 1.51 -5.71 7.28
CA VAL A 128 1.03 -4.79 8.32
C VAL A 128 2.21 -4.44 9.25
N ARG A 129 2.32 -3.16 9.63
CA ARG A 129 3.34 -2.67 10.56
C ARG A 129 3.19 -3.27 11.96
#